data_AF-A0A1G2SIC5-F1
#
_entry.id   AF-A0A1G2SIC5-F1
#
_cell.length_a   1.000
_cell.length_b   1.000
_cell.length_c   1.000
_cell.angle_alpha   90.00
_cell.angle_beta   90.00
_cell.angle_gamma   90.00
#
_symmetry.space_group_name_H-M   'P 1'
#
loop_
_entity.id
_entity.type
_entity.pdbx_description
1 polymer ?
#
loop_
_entity_poly.entity_id
_entity_poly.type
_entity_poly.pdbx_seq_one_letter_code
_entity_poly.pdbx_strand_id
1 'polypeptide(L)'
;MWRTLMKAKMAARSKRGFTSTPFVLSLGFYKRMKGGMRSLSTAWARGEASGARIKAKARMVSGFTLVELLVVMTLILFITVYSISGYFPFITKIEYENVVMDTALNIREYQVYGIGTKQSTANVFNYAYGFHAEPNGTGIIFFQDTLPDVDGVPDDTDGDGLYGSGSACVTPECLKLVSMNGYIVSGIGLLSGSTWSSAVSAVDVTFKRPYLDAKILSGGTQYDQANICITDTANVVTRYVKIQIYRTGQISTTITTNPTLCQSL
;
A
#
# COMPACT_ATOMS: atom_id res chain seq x y z
N MET A 1 21.06 -8.17 35.07
CA MET A 1 20.01 -8.09 36.12
C MET A 1 19.16 -6.79 36.07
N TRP A 2 19.38 -5.87 35.13
CA TRP A 2 18.59 -4.62 34.98
C TRP A 2 17.54 -4.63 33.85
N ARG A 3 17.49 -5.69 33.03
CA ARG A 3 16.57 -5.79 31.88
C ARG A 3 15.15 -6.24 32.25
N THR A 4 14.92 -6.70 33.47
CA THR A 4 13.62 -7.21 33.93
C THR A 4 12.71 -6.14 34.55
N LEU A 5 13.25 -4.99 34.97
CA LEU A 5 12.46 -3.91 35.58
C LEU A 5 11.76 -2.99 34.57
N MET A 6 12.20 -2.94 33.30
CA MET A 6 11.53 -2.13 32.27
C MET A 6 10.30 -2.81 31.67
N LYS A 7 10.21 -4.15 31.66
CA LYS A 7 9.04 -4.87 31.14
C LYS A 7 7.82 -4.80 32.06
N ALA A 8 8.01 -4.56 33.36
CA ALA A 8 6.90 -4.44 34.31
C ALA A 8 6.16 -3.08 34.23
N LYS A 9 6.76 -2.04 33.62
CA LYS A 9 6.15 -0.70 33.58
C LYS A 9 5.29 -0.43 32.35
N MET A 10 5.29 -1.31 31.35
CA MET A 10 4.48 -1.17 30.12
C MET A 10 3.15 -1.93 30.15
N ALA A 11 2.91 -2.84 31.11
CA ALA A 11 1.67 -3.63 31.18
C ALA A 11 0.53 -2.95 31.95
N ALA A 12 0.74 -1.78 32.57
CA ALA A 12 -0.21 -1.16 33.50
C ALA A 12 -0.96 0.07 32.94
N ARG A 13 -0.94 0.32 31.62
CA ARG A 13 -1.59 1.51 31.04
C ARG A 13 -2.51 1.18 29.86
N SER A 14 -3.38 0.17 30.04
CA SER A 14 -4.40 -0.21 29.05
C SER A 14 -5.79 -0.40 29.68
N LYS A 15 -6.23 0.55 30.52
CA LYS A 15 -7.63 0.70 30.94
C LYS A 15 -7.93 2.15 31.31
N ARG A 16 -8.17 3.01 30.32
CA ARG A 16 -9.06 4.17 30.47
C ARG A 16 -9.88 4.29 29.21
N GLY A 17 -11.17 3.95 29.35
CA GLY A 17 -12.18 4.13 28.33
C GLY A 17 -12.25 5.60 27.92
N PHE A 18 -12.14 5.82 26.62
CA PHE A 18 -12.40 7.08 25.96
C PHE A 18 -13.91 7.16 25.75
N THR A 19 -14.61 7.85 26.65
CA THR A 19 -16.01 8.23 26.44
C THR A 19 -16.05 9.37 25.43
N SER A 20 -16.56 9.07 24.24
CA SER A 20 -16.86 10.02 23.19
C SER A 20 -17.96 10.98 23.66
N THR A 21 -17.60 12.24 23.88
CA THR A 21 -18.57 13.34 23.85
C THR A 21 -18.50 13.99 22.47
N PRO A 22 -19.62 14.19 21.77
CA PRO A 22 -19.62 14.87 20.49
C PRO A 22 -19.36 16.36 20.71
N PHE A 23 -18.33 16.85 20.02
CA PHE A 23 -17.96 18.25 19.95
C PHE A 23 -19.03 18.99 19.11
N VAL A 24 -20.01 19.59 19.78
CA VAL A 24 -21.00 20.46 19.13
C VAL A 24 -20.32 21.77 18.77
N LEU A 25 -19.98 21.93 17.49
CA LEU A 25 -19.61 23.21 16.90
C LEU A 25 -20.82 24.13 16.95
N SER A 26 -20.85 24.99 17.97
CA SER A 26 -21.76 26.12 18.09
C SER A 26 -21.52 27.13 16.95
N LEU A 27 -22.23 26.94 15.84
CA LEU A 27 -22.54 27.96 14.85
C LEU A 27 -23.42 29.03 15.50
N GLY A 28 -22.81 30.10 16.00
CA GLY A 28 -23.53 31.04 16.85
C GLY A 28 -23.06 32.48 16.80
N PHE A 29 -22.41 32.97 15.74
CA PHE A 29 -22.15 34.43 15.61
C PHE A 29 -22.03 34.86 14.14
N TYR A 30 -23.16 34.90 13.42
CA TYR A 30 -23.27 35.71 12.21
C TYR A 30 -24.71 36.19 12.02
N LYS A 31 -25.14 37.15 12.85
CA LYS A 31 -26.42 37.83 12.63
C LYS A 31 -26.38 39.26 13.15
N ARG A 32 -25.72 40.17 12.43
CA ARG A 32 -26.05 41.60 12.52
C ARG A 32 -25.52 42.45 11.35
N MET A 33 -26.17 42.38 10.19
CA MET A 33 -26.21 43.51 9.26
C MET A 33 -27.49 43.42 8.42
N LYS A 34 -28.44 44.32 8.71
CA LYS A 34 -29.28 45.02 7.72
C LYS A 34 -30.29 45.93 8.41
N GLY A 35 -30.35 47.17 7.95
CA GLY A 35 -31.55 48.00 8.00
C GLY A 35 -31.58 49.05 9.10
N GLY A 36 -31.17 50.28 8.78
CA GLY A 36 -31.34 51.41 9.68
C GLY A 36 -30.94 52.75 9.07
N MET A 37 -31.34 53.00 7.82
CA MET A 37 -31.16 54.30 7.17
C MET A 37 -32.51 55.00 7.11
N ARG A 38 -32.81 55.87 8.09
CA ARG A 38 -33.84 56.90 7.96
C ARG A 38 -33.47 58.16 8.75
N SER A 39 -33.36 59.23 7.97
CA SER A 39 -33.85 60.59 8.26
C SER A 39 -33.13 61.42 9.32
N LEU A 40 -32.11 62.14 8.84
CA LEU A 40 -31.74 63.46 9.37
C LEU A 40 -32.81 64.48 8.97
N SER A 41 -33.57 65.01 9.92
CA SER A 41 -33.97 66.42 9.94
C SER A 41 -34.75 66.74 11.21
N THR A 42 -34.61 67.99 11.66
CA THR A 42 -35.30 68.66 12.77
C THR A 42 -34.86 68.30 14.20
N ALA A 43 -33.92 69.11 14.72
CA ALA A 43 -33.97 69.62 16.10
C ALA A 43 -32.85 70.67 16.28
N TRP A 44 -33.01 71.82 15.62
CA TRP A 44 -32.44 73.06 16.14
C TRP A 44 -33.40 73.60 17.21
N ALA A 45 -32.82 74.21 18.25
CA ALA A 45 -33.46 75.01 19.31
C ALA A 45 -33.86 74.32 20.63
N ARG A 46 -32.86 74.19 21.51
CA ARG A 46 -32.84 74.55 22.96
C ARG A 46 -31.60 73.89 23.54
N GLY A 47 -30.54 74.59 23.90
CA GLY A 47 -30.53 75.62 24.93
C GLY A 47 -30.51 74.93 26.28
N GLU A 48 -29.32 74.51 26.74
CA GLU A 48 -28.82 74.73 28.10
C GLU A 48 -27.51 73.97 28.34
N ALA A 49 -26.58 74.70 28.93
CA ALA A 49 -25.27 74.24 29.32
C ALA A 49 -25.36 73.14 30.38
N SER A 50 -24.78 71.98 30.09
CA SER A 50 -24.13 71.20 31.14
C SER A 50 -23.02 70.35 30.50
N GLY A 51 -21.78 70.69 30.88
CA GLY A 51 -20.58 70.02 30.42
C GLY A 51 -20.49 68.61 30.96
N ALA A 52 -21.19 67.66 30.37
CA ALA A 52 -20.89 66.24 30.52
C ALA A 52 -20.04 65.80 29.34
N ARG A 53 -18.73 66.06 29.42
CA ARG A 53 -17.75 65.37 28.57
C ARG A 53 -17.83 63.88 28.91
N ILE A 54 -18.63 63.12 28.16
CA ILE A 54 -18.57 61.66 28.17
C ILE A 54 -17.20 61.31 27.59
N LYS A 55 -16.21 61.13 28.47
CA LYS A 55 -14.93 60.55 28.13
C LYS A 55 -15.18 59.09 27.76
N ALA A 56 -15.48 58.85 26.49
CA ALA A 56 -15.44 57.50 25.94
C ALA A 56 -14.03 56.97 26.16
N LYS A 57 -13.89 56.06 27.14
CA LYS A 57 -12.63 55.40 27.46
C LYS A 57 -12.33 54.48 26.28
N ALA A 58 -11.58 54.98 25.30
CA ALA A 58 -11.06 54.16 24.22
C ALA A 58 -10.30 53.00 24.88
N ARG A 59 -10.87 51.80 24.83
CA ARG A 59 -10.13 50.58 25.17
C ARG A 59 -9.11 50.43 24.06
N MET A 60 -7.85 50.80 24.35
CA MET A 60 -6.74 50.44 23.48
C MET A 60 -6.75 48.91 23.38
N VAL A 61 -7.12 48.41 22.19
CA VAL A 61 -6.85 47.03 21.83
C VAL A 61 -5.34 46.96 21.70
N SER A 62 -4.71 46.32 22.68
CA SER A 62 -3.27 46.09 22.68
C SER A 62 -2.89 45.41 21.36
N GLY A 63 -2.00 46.04 20.59
CA GLY A 63 -1.38 45.39 19.43
C GLY A 63 -0.54 44.20 19.87
N PHE A 64 -0.39 43.23 18.98
CA PHE A 64 0.50 42.09 19.20
C PHE A 64 1.93 42.60 19.37
N THR A 65 2.60 42.21 20.45
CA THR A 65 3.99 42.61 20.64
C THR A 65 4.89 41.80 19.68
N LEU A 66 5.98 42.41 19.19
CA LEU A 66 6.92 41.74 18.27
C LEU A 66 7.48 40.45 18.90
N VAL A 67 7.70 40.48 20.22
CA VAL A 67 8.17 39.32 21.00
C VAL A 67 7.13 38.20 20.99
N GLU A 68 5.84 38.52 21.14
CA GLU A 68 4.76 37.51 21.13
C GLU A 68 4.62 36.83 19.77
N LEU A 69 4.80 37.56 18.67
CA LEU A 69 4.87 36.98 17.32
C LEU A 69 6.04 36.00 17.18
N LEU A 70 7.21 36.34 17.74
CA LEU A 70 8.42 35.51 17.68
C LEU A 70 8.24 34.19 18.45
N VAL A 71 7.60 34.24 19.61
CA VAL A 71 7.24 33.04 20.39
C VAL A 71 6.24 32.16 19.63
N VAL A 72 5.24 32.74 18.96
CA VAL A 72 4.28 31.96 18.16
C VAL A 72 4.97 31.32 16.95
N MET A 73 5.85 32.03 16.25
CA MET A 73 6.61 31.48 15.13
C MET A 73 7.49 30.29 15.53
N THR A 74 8.18 30.38 16.67
CA THR A 74 9.01 29.27 17.17
C THR A 74 8.16 28.05 17.51
N LEU A 75 7.00 28.24 18.17
CA LEU A 75 6.05 27.15 18.44
C LEU A 75 5.55 26.47 17.17
N ILE A 76 5.18 27.24 16.14
CA ILE A 76 4.73 26.68 14.85
C ILE A 76 5.84 25.85 14.21
N LEU A 77 7.09 26.33 14.21
CA LEU A 77 8.22 25.58 13.68
C LEU A 77 8.44 24.25 14.42
N PHE A 78 8.39 24.26 15.76
CA PHE A 78 8.52 23.04 16.56
C PHE A 78 7.42 22.02 16.24
N ILE A 79 6.17 22.47 16.16
CA ILE A 79 5.04 21.59 15.83
C ILE A 79 5.19 21.03 14.41
N THR A 80 5.63 21.87 13.47
CA THR A 80 5.81 21.48 12.06
C THR A 80 6.92 20.43 11.90
N VAL A 81 8.07 20.63 12.54
CA VAL A 81 9.19 19.67 12.49
C VAL A 81 8.78 18.32 13.09
N TYR A 82 8.09 18.35 14.23
CA TYR A 82 7.59 17.13 14.86
C TYR A 82 6.58 16.40 13.95
N SER A 83 5.67 17.14 13.31
CA SER A 83 4.69 16.58 12.40
C SER A 83 5.32 15.95 11.15
N ILE A 84 6.38 16.54 10.59
CA ILE A 84 7.05 16.02 9.38
C ILE A 84 7.86 14.76 9.69
N SER A 85 8.42 14.65 10.89
CA SER A 85 9.26 13.50 11.26
C SER A 85 8.53 12.14 11.17
N GLY A 86 7.21 12.12 11.31
CA GLY A 86 6.39 10.91 11.17
C GLY A 86 5.95 10.59 9.73
N TYR A 87 6.14 11.50 8.77
CA TYR A 87 5.56 11.38 7.42
C TYR A 87 6.38 10.48 6.49
N PHE A 88 7.71 10.52 6.57
CA PHE A 88 8.60 9.71 5.72
C PHE A 88 8.37 8.18 5.80
N PRO A 89 8.32 7.55 6.99
CA PRO A 89 8.08 6.10 7.08
C PRO A 89 6.65 5.68 6.70
N PHE A 90 5.73 6.64 6.59
CA PHE A 90 4.36 6.38 6.14
C PHE A 90 4.27 6.34 4.61
N ILE A 91 4.98 7.24 3.91
CA ILE A 91 5.02 7.24 2.44
C ILE A 91 5.59 5.91 1.92
N THR A 92 6.73 5.47 2.47
CA THR A 92 7.37 4.22 2.03
C THR A 92 6.50 3.00 2.29
N LYS A 93 5.68 3.03 3.35
CA LYS A 93 4.72 1.96 3.64
C LYS A 93 3.63 1.88 2.56
N ILE A 94 3.05 3.02 2.19
CA ILE A 94 1.97 3.05 1.19
C ILE A 94 2.51 2.64 -0.17
N GLU A 95 3.68 3.16 -0.56
CA GLU A 95 4.32 2.81 -1.82
C GLU A 95 4.53 1.30 -1.93
N TYR A 96 5.03 0.68 -0.86
CA TYR A 96 5.23 -0.76 -0.81
C TYR A 96 3.92 -1.55 -0.93
N GLU A 97 2.90 -1.17 -0.16
CA GLU A 97 1.59 -1.83 -0.22
C GLU A 97 0.98 -1.71 -1.62
N ASN A 98 1.11 -0.55 -2.27
CA ASN A 98 0.63 -0.35 -3.63
C ASN A 98 1.35 -1.25 -4.64
N VAL A 99 2.68 -1.34 -4.59
CA VAL A 99 3.44 -2.23 -5.49
C VAL A 99 2.98 -3.67 -5.34
N VAL A 100 2.78 -4.16 -4.12
CA VAL A 100 2.35 -5.55 -3.92
C VAL A 100 0.89 -5.79 -4.30
N MET A 101 0.01 -4.81 -4.09
CA MET A 101 -1.35 -4.90 -4.58
C MET A 101 -1.40 -4.91 -6.11
N ASP A 102 -0.59 -4.08 -6.76
CA ASP A 102 -0.48 -4.03 -8.22
C ASP A 102 0.07 -5.36 -8.76
N THR A 103 1.10 -5.96 -8.13
CA THR A 103 1.57 -7.29 -8.56
C THR A 103 0.51 -8.37 -8.39
N ALA A 104 -0.22 -8.38 -7.27
CA ALA A 104 -1.31 -9.32 -7.05
C ALA A 104 -2.46 -9.15 -8.06
N LEU A 105 -2.76 -7.91 -8.46
CA LEU A 105 -3.74 -7.61 -9.51
C LEU A 105 -3.25 -8.09 -10.89
N ASN A 106 -1.98 -7.87 -11.22
CA ASN A 106 -1.39 -8.41 -12.45
C ASN A 106 -1.51 -9.95 -12.47
N ILE A 107 -1.21 -10.65 -11.38
CA ILE A 107 -1.37 -12.13 -11.33
C ILE A 107 -2.82 -12.54 -11.64
N ARG A 108 -3.81 -11.82 -11.09
CA ARG A 108 -5.24 -12.08 -11.39
C ARG A 108 -5.60 -11.79 -12.84
N GLU A 109 -5.03 -10.76 -13.44
CA GLU A 109 -5.21 -10.45 -14.86
C GLU A 109 -4.72 -11.61 -15.74
N TYR A 110 -3.56 -12.19 -15.41
CA TYR A 110 -3.00 -13.33 -16.14
C TYR A 110 -3.78 -14.63 -15.91
N GLN A 111 -4.34 -14.83 -14.72
CA GLN A 111 -5.31 -15.91 -14.50
C GLN A 111 -6.51 -15.75 -15.44
N VAL A 112 -7.05 -14.53 -15.59
CA VAL A 112 -8.12 -14.24 -16.55
C VAL A 112 -7.66 -14.43 -17.99
N TYR A 113 -6.40 -14.19 -18.34
CA TYR A 113 -5.87 -14.52 -19.67
C TYR A 113 -5.72 -16.02 -19.90
N GLY A 114 -5.29 -16.78 -18.89
CA GLY A 114 -5.24 -18.23 -18.93
C GLY A 114 -6.61 -18.88 -19.04
N ILE A 115 -7.65 -18.26 -18.49
CA ILE A 115 -9.05 -18.73 -18.59
C ILE A 115 -9.79 -18.06 -19.75
N GLY A 116 -9.34 -16.92 -20.24
CA GLY A 116 -9.92 -16.05 -21.27
C GLY A 116 -9.35 -16.34 -22.66
N THR A 117 -10.07 -16.04 -23.73
CA THR A 117 -9.53 -16.21 -25.09
C THR A 117 -8.71 -14.98 -25.39
N LYS A 118 -7.45 -14.96 -24.96
CA LYS A 118 -6.49 -14.02 -25.49
C LYS A 118 -5.86 -14.65 -26.73
N GLN A 119 -6.08 -14.04 -27.88
CA GLN A 119 -5.49 -14.50 -29.13
C GLN A 119 -3.97 -14.31 -29.06
N SER A 120 -3.22 -15.40 -29.17
CA SER A 120 -1.79 -15.32 -29.47
C SER A 120 -1.59 -14.95 -30.94
N THR A 121 -0.37 -14.56 -31.31
CA THR A 121 0.02 -14.10 -32.65
C THR A 121 -0.29 -15.09 -33.79
N ALA A 122 -0.68 -16.33 -33.50
CA ALA A 122 -0.92 -17.40 -34.48
C ALA A 122 -2.35 -17.98 -34.55
N ASN A 123 -3.40 -17.27 -34.08
CA ASN A 123 -4.79 -17.79 -34.02
C ASN A 123 -4.97 -19.04 -33.13
N VAL A 124 -3.99 -19.35 -32.29
CA VAL A 124 -4.04 -20.44 -31.31
C VAL A 124 -4.49 -19.85 -29.97
N PHE A 125 -5.47 -20.51 -29.35
CA PHE A 125 -6.11 -20.08 -28.10
C PHE A 125 -5.81 -21.03 -26.92
N ASN A 126 -4.86 -21.95 -27.08
CA ASN A 126 -4.61 -23.05 -26.15
C ASN A 126 -3.39 -22.87 -25.26
N TYR A 127 -2.68 -21.74 -25.37
CA TYR A 127 -1.46 -21.52 -24.59
C TYR A 127 -1.75 -21.30 -23.11
N ALA A 128 -0.86 -21.80 -22.25
CA ALA A 128 -0.88 -21.51 -20.83
C ALA A 128 -0.31 -20.10 -20.59
N TYR A 129 -0.97 -19.35 -19.71
CA TYR A 129 -0.50 -18.02 -19.29
C TYR A 129 -0.12 -18.08 -17.82
N GLY A 130 0.98 -17.43 -17.48
CA GLY A 130 1.50 -17.52 -16.13
C GLY A 130 2.50 -16.45 -15.79
N PHE A 131 3.16 -16.68 -14.67
CA PHE A 131 4.28 -15.87 -14.24
C PHE A 131 5.37 -16.74 -13.61
N HIS A 132 6.58 -16.25 -13.75
CA HIS A 132 7.81 -16.81 -13.24
C HIS A 132 8.38 -15.85 -12.18
N ALA A 133 8.74 -16.41 -11.03
CA ALA A 133 9.36 -15.66 -9.95
C ALA A 133 10.57 -16.40 -9.40
N GLU A 134 11.66 -15.67 -9.19
CA GLU A 134 12.90 -16.17 -8.64
C GLU A 134 13.15 -15.57 -7.25
N PRO A 135 13.74 -16.31 -6.31
CA PRO A 135 14.21 -15.73 -5.07
C PRO A 135 15.33 -14.72 -5.36
N ASN A 136 15.32 -13.62 -4.63
CA ASN A 136 16.17 -12.44 -4.83
C ASN A 136 15.99 -11.75 -6.19
N GLY A 137 14.95 -12.09 -6.95
CA GLY A 137 14.59 -11.39 -8.18
C GLY A 137 14.06 -9.98 -7.91
N THR A 138 14.38 -9.04 -8.80
CA THR A 138 13.91 -7.64 -8.77
C THR A 138 12.59 -7.45 -9.52
N GLY A 139 11.93 -8.53 -9.91
CA GLY A 139 10.71 -8.49 -10.70
C GLY A 139 10.05 -9.85 -10.84
N ILE A 140 8.85 -9.84 -11.39
CA ILE A 140 8.09 -11.02 -11.79
C ILE A 140 7.95 -10.98 -13.31
N ILE A 141 8.29 -12.08 -13.96
CA ILE A 141 8.20 -12.22 -15.41
C ILE A 141 6.86 -12.87 -15.72
N PHE A 142 6.02 -12.19 -16.46
CA PHE A 142 4.80 -12.76 -16.99
C PHE A 142 5.04 -13.31 -18.38
N PHE A 143 4.62 -14.55 -18.59
CA PHE A 143 4.94 -15.28 -19.80
C PHE A 143 3.71 -15.99 -20.36
N GLN A 144 3.82 -16.32 -21.64
CA GLN A 144 2.96 -17.24 -22.35
C GLN A 144 3.81 -18.42 -22.80
N ASP A 145 3.37 -19.62 -22.45
CA ASP A 145 4.03 -20.84 -22.87
C ASP A 145 3.81 -21.00 -24.38
N THR A 146 4.80 -20.60 -25.18
CA THR A 146 4.74 -20.52 -26.65
C THR A 146 6.00 -21.04 -27.32
N LEU A 147 6.95 -21.54 -26.53
CA LEU A 147 8.16 -22.11 -27.09
C LEU A 147 7.78 -23.42 -27.80
N PRO A 148 8.29 -23.64 -29.02
CA PRO A 148 8.05 -24.87 -29.75
C PRO A 148 8.80 -26.04 -29.08
N ASP A 149 8.19 -27.22 -29.10
CA ASP A 149 8.83 -28.49 -28.72
C ASP A 149 10.03 -28.79 -29.66
N VAL A 150 10.73 -29.88 -29.38
CA VAL A 150 11.80 -30.50 -30.19
C VAL A 150 11.39 -30.68 -31.66
N ASP A 151 10.09 -30.67 -31.99
CA ASP A 151 9.53 -30.80 -33.33
C ASP A 151 9.42 -29.46 -34.11
N GLY A 152 9.72 -28.32 -33.50
CA GLY A 152 9.80 -27.01 -34.18
C GLY A 152 8.45 -26.40 -34.57
N VAL A 153 7.34 -26.92 -34.04
CA VAL A 153 6.00 -26.35 -34.21
C VAL A 153 5.62 -25.60 -32.92
N PRO A 154 5.16 -24.34 -32.97
CA PRO A 154 4.64 -23.63 -31.80
C PRO A 154 3.26 -24.19 -31.42
N ASP A 155 3.27 -25.42 -30.93
CA ASP A 155 2.15 -26.12 -30.29
C ASP A 155 2.52 -26.35 -28.82
N ASP A 156 1.50 -26.33 -27.95
CA ASP A 156 1.55 -26.55 -26.50
C ASP A 156 1.78 -28.05 -26.18
N THR A 157 2.69 -28.69 -26.92
CA THR A 157 2.94 -30.13 -26.85
C THR A 157 3.99 -30.48 -25.80
N ASP A 158 4.88 -29.56 -25.40
CA ASP A 158 5.62 -29.73 -24.15
C ASP A 158 4.67 -29.56 -22.95
N GLY A 159 3.75 -28.59 -23.02
CA GLY A 159 2.66 -28.35 -22.06
C GLY A 159 3.15 -28.31 -20.61
N ASP A 160 4.44 -28.03 -20.44
CA ASP A 160 5.13 -28.21 -19.19
C ASP A 160 4.73 -27.08 -18.23
N GLY A 161 4.30 -25.93 -18.77
CA GLY A 161 3.85 -24.77 -18.01
C GLY A 161 4.99 -24.10 -17.26
N LEU A 162 6.22 -24.25 -17.75
CA LEU A 162 7.45 -23.66 -17.20
C LEU A 162 7.88 -22.46 -18.05
N TYR A 163 8.69 -21.58 -17.45
CA TYR A 163 9.35 -20.53 -18.19
C TYR A 163 10.72 -21.02 -18.69
N GLY A 164 10.86 -21.19 -20.00
CA GLY A 164 12.06 -21.78 -20.63
C GLY A 164 13.24 -20.82 -20.75
N SER A 165 13.00 -19.50 -20.67
CA SER A 165 14.02 -18.47 -20.97
C SER A 165 14.87 -18.02 -19.77
N GLY A 166 14.77 -18.68 -18.62
CA GLY A 166 15.57 -18.40 -17.40
C GLY A 166 15.22 -17.08 -16.72
N SER A 167 16.20 -16.35 -16.19
CA SER A 167 15.95 -15.09 -15.43
C SER A 167 15.70 -13.86 -16.32
N ALA A 168 15.82 -14.00 -17.65
CA ALA A 168 15.66 -12.90 -18.58
C ALA A 168 14.29 -12.95 -19.25
N CYS A 169 13.64 -11.80 -19.39
CA CYS A 169 12.43 -11.65 -20.20
C CYS A 169 12.82 -11.69 -21.69
N VAL A 170 12.62 -12.83 -22.36
CA VAL A 170 12.98 -13.04 -23.77
C VAL A 170 11.73 -13.35 -24.59
N THR A 171 11.56 -12.67 -25.73
CA THR A 171 10.49 -12.94 -26.68
C THR A 171 10.75 -14.23 -27.45
N PRO A 172 9.73 -15.06 -27.77
CA PRO A 172 8.28 -14.77 -27.79
C PRO A 172 7.52 -15.13 -26.50
N GLU A 173 8.18 -15.78 -25.56
CA GLU A 173 7.58 -16.34 -24.34
C GLU A 173 7.25 -15.26 -23.31
N CYS A 174 8.17 -14.31 -23.10
CA CYS A 174 7.93 -13.20 -22.20
C CYS A 174 6.94 -12.19 -22.79
N LEU A 175 5.89 -11.89 -22.02
CA LEU A 175 4.91 -10.86 -22.34
C LEU A 175 5.19 -9.54 -21.64
N LYS A 176 5.54 -9.62 -20.36
CA LYS A 176 5.68 -8.43 -19.51
C LYS A 176 6.62 -8.73 -18.35
N LEU A 177 7.63 -7.90 -18.17
CA LEU A 177 8.41 -7.85 -16.95
C LEU A 177 7.81 -6.80 -16.02
N VAL A 178 7.32 -7.21 -14.85
CA VAL A 178 6.96 -6.26 -13.78
C VAL A 178 8.17 -6.10 -12.88
N SER A 179 8.94 -5.04 -13.14
CA SER A 179 10.06 -4.66 -12.29
C SER A 179 9.56 -3.98 -11.02
N MET A 180 10.05 -4.44 -9.88
CA MET A 180 9.75 -3.90 -8.56
C MET A 180 10.94 -3.05 -8.12
N ASN A 181 10.99 -1.79 -8.55
CA ASN A 181 12.10 -0.90 -8.19
C ASN A 181 12.19 -0.73 -6.67
N GLY A 182 13.33 -1.09 -6.08
CA GLY A 182 13.56 -1.01 -4.63
C GLY A 182 13.03 -2.19 -3.82
N TYR A 183 12.32 -3.15 -4.44
CA TYR A 183 11.81 -4.33 -3.77
C TYR A 183 12.33 -5.61 -4.43
N ILE A 184 12.50 -6.66 -3.63
CA ILE A 184 12.96 -7.96 -4.11
C ILE A 184 12.04 -9.06 -3.59
N VAL A 185 12.00 -10.17 -4.32
CA VAL A 185 11.41 -11.41 -3.82
C VAL A 185 12.36 -11.98 -2.75
N SER A 186 12.03 -11.82 -1.47
CA SER A 186 12.89 -12.30 -0.38
C SER A 186 12.98 -13.82 -0.32
N GLY A 187 11.95 -14.53 -0.76
CA GLY A 187 11.88 -15.97 -0.66
C GLY A 187 10.57 -16.53 -1.18
N ILE A 188 10.61 -17.79 -1.54
CA ILE A 188 9.49 -18.56 -2.07
C ILE A 188 9.34 -19.81 -1.21
N GLY A 189 8.11 -20.09 -0.78
CA GLY A 189 7.74 -21.30 -0.07
C GLY A 189 6.75 -22.11 -0.89
N LEU A 190 7.02 -23.40 -1.10
CA LEU A 190 6.13 -24.29 -1.84
C LEU A 190 5.63 -25.41 -0.92
N LEU A 191 4.35 -25.73 -1.01
CA LEU A 191 3.72 -26.81 -0.25
C LEU A 191 3.44 -28.00 -1.17
N SER A 192 3.89 -29.19 -0.76
CA SER A 192 3.47 -30.46 -1.37
C SER A 192 2.86 -31.33 -0.28
N GLY A 193 1.55 -31.57 -0.35
CA GLY A 193 0.78 -32.21 0.71
C GLY A 193 0.84 -31.42 2.02
N SER A 194 1.60 -31.90 3.00
CA SER A 194 1.78 -31.27 4.31
C SER A 194 3.19 -30.71 4.55
N THR A 195 4.08 -30.81 3.55
CA THR A 195 5.50 -30.46 3.71
C THR A 195 5.84 -29.20 2.93
N TRP A 196 6.43 -28.24 3.63
CA TRP A 196 6.92 -27.00 3.04
C TRP A 196 8.37 -27.16 2.54
N SER A 197 8.63 -26.73 1.30
CA SER A 197 9.97 -26.51 0.75
C SER A 197 10.28 -25.02 0.72
N SER A 198 11.44 -24.66 1.27
CA SER A 198 11.94 -23.28 1.37
C SER A 198 13.15 -22.99 0.49
N ALA A 199 13.74 -24.02 -0.12
CA ALA A 199 14.89 -23.92 -1.01
C ALA A 199 14.42 -24.10 -2.45
N VAL A 200 13.84 -23.03 -3.01
CA VAL A 200 13.23 -23.02 -4.34
C VAL A 200 14.03 -22.08 -5.21
N SER A 201 14.56 -22.57 -6.33
CA SER A 201 15.35 -21.76 -7.27
C SER A 201 14.49 -20.85 -8.12
N ALA A 202 13.30 -21.29 -8.48
CA ALA A 202 12.30 -20.52 -9.21
C ALA A 202 10.92 -21.17 -9.04
N VAL A 203 9.86 -20.40 -9.20
CA VAL A 203 8.50 -20.91 -9.27
C VAL A 203 7.83 -20.40 -10.54
N ASP A 204 7.19 -21.33 -11.23
CA ASP A 204 6.35 -21.09 -12.38
C ASP A 204 4.90 -21.37 -11.97
N VAL A 205 4.02 -20.40 -12.18
CA VAL A 205 2.59 -20.57 -11.93
C VAL A 205 1.84 -20.28 -13.20
N THR A 206 1.20 -21.31 -13.75
CA THR A 206 0.47 -21.23 -15.01
C THR A 206 -1.00 -21.57 -14.84
N PHE A 207 -1.82 -20.97 -15.69
CA PHE A 207 -3.26 -21.16 -15.79
C PHE A 207 -3.59 -21.53 -17.23
N LYS A 208 -4.32 -22.64 -17.41
CA LYS A 208 -4.62 -23.19 -18.73
C LYS A 208 -6.07 -23.61 -18.84
N ARG A 209 -6.72 -23.20 -19.94
CA ARG A 209 -8.07 -23.65 -20.30
C ARG A 209 -8.14 -25.17 -20.42
N PRO A 210 -9.30 -25.79 -20.10
CA PRO A 210 -10.53 -25.21 -19.57
C PRO A 210 -10.55 -25.08 -18.03
N TYR A 211 -9.45 -25.40 -17.34
CA TYR A 211 -9.42 -25.50 -15.89
C TYR A 211 -9.03 -24.16 -15.25
N LEU A 212 -9.67 -23.83 -14.12
CA LEU A 212 -9.33 -22.65 -13.32
C LEU A 212 -8.17 -22.89 -12.36
N ASP A 213 -7.72 -24.14 -12.27
CA ASP A 213 -6.67 -24.58 -11.36
C ASP A 213 -5.31 -24.03 -11.80
N ALA A 214 -4.55 -23.54 -10.83
CA ALA A 214 -3.18 -23.11 -11.01
C ALA A 214 -2.26 -24.35 -11.04
N LYS A 215 -1.46 -24.47 -12.10
CA LYS A 215 -0.34 -25.41 -12.15
C LYS A 215 0.88 -24.70 -11.57
N ILE A 216 1.24 -25.06 -10.34
CA ILE A 216 2.38 -24.49 -9.61
C ILE A 216 3.55 -25.46 -9.75
N LEU A 217 4.62 -25.03 -10.39
CA LEU A 217 5.77 -25.85 -10.71
C LEU A 217 7.07 -25.22 -10.23
N SER A 218 8.02 -26.06 -9.85
CA SER A 218 9.42 -25.68 -9.63
C SER A 218 10.29 -26.82 -10.10
N GLY A 219 11.12 -26.57 -11.13
CA GLY A 219 11.96 -27.60 -11.74
C GLY A 219 11.17 -28.81 -12.23
N GLY A 220 9.96 -28.59 -12.78
CA GLY A 220 9.06 -29.63 -13.29
C GLY A 220 8.25 -30.39 -12.24
N THR A 221 8.44 -30.16 -10.94
CA THR A 221 7.65 -30.79 -9.87
C THR A 221 6.42 -29.93 -9.53
N GLN A 222 5.23 -30.54 -9.44
CA GLN A 222 3.99 -29.84 -9.09
C GLN A 222 3.76 -29.72 -7.58
N TYR A 223 3.28 -28.54 -7.17
CA TYR A 223 2.97 -28.19 -5.77
C TYR A 223 1.50 -27.77 -5.59
N ASP A 224 1.00 -27.87 -4.36
CA ASP A 224 -0.39 -27.55 -4.00
C ASP A 224 -0.60 -26.07 -3.66
N GLN A 225 0.44 -25.41 -3.14
CA GLN A 225 0.41 -24.01 -2.77
C GLN A 225 1.79 -23.36 -2.96
N ALA A 226 1.79 -22.10 -3.39
CA ALA A 226 2.96 -21.23 -3.42
C ALA A 226 2.75 -20.01 -2.53
N ASN A 227 3.79 -19.66 -1.78
CA ASN A 227 3.91 -18.42 -1.04
C ASN A 227 5.08 -17.63 -1.64
N ILE A 228 4.82 -16.43 -2.13
CA ILE A 228 5.84 -15.51 -2.64
C ILE A 228 5.93 -14.35 -1.66
N CYS A 229 7.13 -14.11 -1.15
CA CYS A 229 7.37 -13.00 -0.23
C CYS A 229 8.18 -11.91 -0.89
N ILE A 230 7.65 -10.70 -0.84
CA ILE A 230 8.34 -9.49 -1.29
C ILE A 230 8.89 -8.78 -0.05
N THR A 231 10.03 -8.11 -0.20
CA THR A 231 10.63 -7.24 0.84
C THR A 231 11.27 -6.02 0.21
N ASP A 232 11.48 -4.98 1.01
CA ASP A 232 12.24 -3.79 0.64
C ASP A 232 13.74 -4.10 0.70
N THR A 233 14.46 -3.72 -0.36
CA THR A 233 15.92 -3.87 -0.47
C THR A 233 16.66 -3.04 0.59
N ALA A 234 16.10 -1.89 0.98
CA ALA A 234 16.70 -1.00 1.99
C ALA A 234 16.39 -1.44 3.44
N ASN A 235 15.29 -2.14 3.67
CA ASN A 235 14.79 -2.51 5.01
C ASN A 235 14.45 -4.00 5.11
N VAL A 236 15.44 -4.84 4.79
CA VAL A 236 15.36 -6.31 4.61
C VAL A 236 14.64 -7.08 5.73
N VAL A 237 14.42 -6.49 6.92
CA VAL A 237 14.06 -7.23 8.15
C VAL A 237 12.72 -6.83 8.80
N THR A 238 12.00 -5.81 8.30
CA THR A 238 10.86 -5.27 9.09
C THR A 238 9.48 -5.66 8.60
N ARG A 239 9.29 -5.91 7.29
CA ARG A 239 7.98 -6.17 6.69
C ARG A 239 8.10 -7.03 5.45
N TYR A 240 7.26 -8.04 5.37
CA TYR A 240 7.10 -8.92 4.23
C TYR A 240 5.63 -8.87 3.81
N VAL A 241 5.38 -8.85 2.51
CA VAL A 241 4.04 -9.16 2.00
C VAL A 241 4.10 -10.51 1.36
N LYS A 242 3.23 -11.38 1.82
CA LYS A 242 3.09 -12.75 1.37
C LYS A 242 1.90 -12.83 0.42
N ILE A 243 2.18 -13.16 -0.83
CA ILE A 243 1.19 -13.54 -1.83
C ILE A 243 1.07 -15.05 -1.77
N GLN A 244 -0.11 -15.55 -1.43
CA GLN A 244 -0.43 -16.97 -1.32
C GLN A 244 -1.30 -17.37 -2.51
N ILE A 245 -0.90 -18.42 -3.19
CA ILE A 245 -1.57 -18.95 -4.38
C ILE A 245 -1.83 -20.41 -4.14
N TYR A 246 -3.10 -20.79 -4.23
CA TYR A 246 -3.53 -22.18 -4.11
C TYR A 246 -3.68 -22.81 -5.50
N ARG A 247 -3.50 -24.13 -5.57
CA ARG A 247 -3.80 -24.90 -6.77
C ARG A 247 -5.22 -24.71 -7.29
N THR A 248 -6.19 -24.37 -6.42
CA THR A 248 -7.56 -24.03 -6.82
C THR A 248 -7.69 -22.67 -7.53
N GLY A 249 -6.58 -21.97 -7.77
CA GLY A 249 -6.54 -20.65 -8.39
C GLY A 249 -6.91 -19.49 -7.45
N GLN A 250 -7.06 -19.75 -6.14
CA GLN A 250 -7.31 -18.71 -5.15
C GLN A 250 -6.02 -17.93 -4.84
N ILE A 251 -6.11 -16.60 -4.83
CA ILE A 251 -4.98 -15.70 -4.57
C ILE A 251 -5.31 -14.79 -3.38
N SER A 252 -4.50 -14.89 -2.33
CA SER A 252 -4.61 -14.08 -1.10
C SER A 252 -3.33 -13.31 -0.83
N THR A 253 -3.44 -12.11 -0.28
CA THR A 253 -2.31 -11.25 0.07
C THR A 253 -2.36 -10.95 1.56
N THR A 254 -1.27 -11.21 2.26
CA THR A 254 -1.18 -10.98 3.71
C THR A 254 0.12 -10.26 4.05
N ILE A 255 0.04 -9.30 4.97
CA ILE A 255 1.22 -8.58 5.47
C ILE A 255 1.72 -9.29 6.73
N THR A 256 3.01 -9.61 6.77
CA THR A 256 3.65 -10.25 7.91
C THR A 256 4.95 -9.54 8.27
N THR A 257 5.38 -9.63 9.52
CA THR A 257 6.66 -9.08 10.00
C THR A 257 7.71 -10.16 10.24
N ASN A 258 7.37 -11.43 10.03
CA ASN A 258 8.27 -12.56 10.28
C ASN A 258 8.65 -13.25 8.95
N PRO A 259 9.94 -13.30 8.58
CA PRO A 259 10.38 -13.96 7.36
C PRO A 259 10.12 -15.48 7.37
N THR A 260 10.09 -16.13 8.53
CA THR A 260 9.84 -17.58 8.59
C THR A 260 8.42 -17.94 8.18
N LEU A 261 7.47 -17.01 8.30
CA LEU A 261 6.08 -17.18 7.86
C LEU A 261 5.91 -17.13 6.34
N CYS A 262 6.97 -16.80 5.60
CA CYS A 262 7.03 -16.94 4.15
C CYS A 262 7.20 -18.40 3.73
N GLN A 263 7.86 -19.21 4.55
CA GLN A 263 8.29 -20.57 4.24
C GLN A 263 7.44 -21.64 4.93
N SER A 264 6.64 -21.30 5.94
CA SER A 264 5.68 -22.20 6.57
C SER A 264 4.50 -21.39 7.15
N LEU A 265 3.29 -21.95 7.10
CA LEU A 265 2.19 -21.51 7.96
C LEU A 265 2.41 -22.04 9.38
#